data_AF-A0A7S0LQU6-F1
#
_entry.id   AF-A0A7S0LQU6-F1
#
_cell.length_a   1.000
_cell.length_b   1.000
_cell.length_c   1.000
_cell.angle_alpha   90.00
_cell.angle_beta   90.00
_cell.angle_gamma   90.00
#
_symmetry.space_group_name_H-M   'P 1'
#
loop_
_entity.id
_entity.type
_entity.pdbx_description
1 polymer ?
#
loop_
_entity_poly.entity_id
_entity_poly.type
_entity_poly.pdbx_seq_one_letter_code
_entity_poly.pdbx_strand_id
1 'polypeptide(L)'
;RELGEAEASSAAGVSLATDVFNAVEALLPRVSKTLLAYPKLCAAYLGLVSALLDAHPRRALGLSPSLAAALRAGLEYGICHHEASVSQTALETLYELARRYALLEGSLSRTEGTAQLLASLFDRLVLQLFSCRLHPDVLDPAAGNALLALLLTCAARWEALVASIREGC
;
A
#
# COMPACT_ATOMS: atom_id res chain seq x y z
N ARG A 1 35.84 -17.88 -20.15
CA ARG A 1 34.88 -18.82 -19.52
C ARG A 1 34.14 -18.18 -18.32
N GLU A 2 34.48 -16.94 -17.92
CA GLU A 2 33.93 -16.28 -16.72
C GLU A 2 32.76 -15.32 -16.99
N LEU A 3 32.37 -15.10 -18.25
CA LEU A 3 31.22 -14.24 -18.58
C LEU A 3 29.85 -14.95 -18.47
N GLY A 4 29.83 -16.28 -18.30
CA GLY A 4 28.59 -17.07 -18.20
C GLY A 4 28.06 -17.28 -16.78
N GLU A 5 28.89 -17.13 -15.74
CA GLU A 5 28.46 -17.36 -14.34
C GLU A 5 27.74 -16.14 -13.74
N ALA A 6 28.07 -14.92 -14.19
CA ALA A 6 27.40 -13.70 -13.74
C ALA A 6 25.95 -13.59 -14.28
N GLU A 7 25.70 -14.00 -15.54
CA GLU A 7 24.36 -14.04 -16.12
C GLU A 7 23.50 -15.18 -15.56
N ALA A 8 24.09 -16.35 -15.27
CA ALA A 8 23.37 -17.45 -14.64
C ALA A 8 22.95 -17.13 -13.20
N SER A 9 23.80 -16.42 -12.45
CA SER A 9 23.49 -15.95 -11.09
C SER A 9 22.39 -14.88 -11.08
N SER A 10 22.39 -13.96 -12.05
CA SER A 10 21.32 -12.95 -12.17
C SER A 10 19.99 -13.57 -12.63
N ALA A 11 20.02 -14.53 -13.55
CA ALA A 11 18.83 -15.25 -14.00
C ALA A 11 18.22 -16.13 -12.90
N ALA A 12 19.05 -16.81 -12.10
CA ALA A 12 18.60 -17.58 -10.93
C ALA A 12 18.03 -16.67 -9.83
N GLY A 13 18.63 -15.51 -9.59
CA GLY A 13 18.12 -14.50 -8.65
C GLY A 13 16.77 -13.92 -9.08
N VAL A 14 16.58 -13.65 -10.37
CA VAL A 14 15.31 -13.17 -10.95
C VAL A 14 14.23 -14.25 -10.88
N SER A 15 14.58 -15.53 -11.07
CA SER A 15 13.67 -16.67 -10.89
C SER A 15 13.21 -16.81 -9.43
N LEU A 16 14.14 -16.75 -8.48
CA LEU A 16 13.82 -16.87 -7.06
C LEU A 16 12.90 -15.73 -6.59
N ALA A 17 13.16 -14.50 -7.01
CA ALA A 17 12.33 -13.35 -6.66
C ALA A 17 10.91 -13.46 -7.25
N THR A 18 10.80 -14.01 -8.47
CA THR A 18 9.53 -14.33 -9.12
C THR A 18 8.75 -15.42 -8.37
N ASP A 19 9.43 -16.46 -7.91
CA ASP A 19 8.84 -17.56 -7.13
C ASP A 19 8.40 -17.10 -5.74
N VAL A 20 9.20 -16.27 -5.07
CA VAL A 20 8.83 -15.63 -3.80
C VAL A 20 7.59 -14.76 -4.00
N PHE A 21 7.53 -13.96 -5.07
CA PHE A 21 6.35 -13.16 -5.37
C PHE A 21 5.12 -14.04 -5.57
N ASN A 22 5.22 -15.14 -6.32
CA ASN A 22 4.11 -16.06 -6.56
C ASN A 22 3.66 -16.75 -5.26
N ALA A 23 4.60 -17.19 -4.43
CA ALA A 23 4.30 -17.80 -3.13
C ALA A 23 3.60 -16.81 -2.20
N VAL A 24 4.08 -15.57 -2.15
CA VAL A 24 3.50 -14.52 -1.32
C VAL A 24 2.14 -14.08 -1.87
N GLU A 25 1.97 -13.94 -3.18
CA GLU A 25 0.67 -13.65 -3.80
C GLU A 25 -0.36 -14.78 -3.55
N ALA A 26 0.07 -16.03 -3.43
CA ALA A 26 -0.79 -17.15 -3.06
C ALA A 26 -1.11 -17.19 -1.55
N LEU A 27 -0.19 -16.75 -0.69
CA LEU A 27 -0.32 -16.81 0.77
C LEU A 27 -1.06 -15.59 1.35
N LEU A 28 -0.76 -14.38 0.88
CA LEU A 28 -1.28 -13.13 1.45
C LEU A 28 -2.82 -13.03 1.43
N PRO A 29 -3.54 -13.44 0.37
CA PRO A 29 -5.00 -13.38 0.37
C PRO A 29 -5.67 -14.33 1.36
N ARG A 30 -4.93 -15.33 1.86
CA ARG A 30 -5.42 -16.27 2.89
C ARG A 30 -5.31 -15.68 4.30
N VAL A 31 -4.64 -14.55 4.45
CA VAL A 31 -4.57 -13.81 5.72
C VAL A 31 -5.94 -13.21 6.00
N SER A 32 -6.71 -13.88 6.84
CA SER A 32 -8.05 -13.45 7.23
C SER A 32 -8.01 -12.21 8.14
N LYS A 33 -9.13 -11.48 8.22
CA LYS A 33 -9.30 -10.37 9.17
C LYS A 33 -9.02 -10.79 10.62
N THR A 34 -9.29 -12.05 10.96
CA THR A 34 -9.03 -12.63 12.29
C THR A 34 -7.53 -12.77 12.58
N LEU A 35 -6.71 -13.00 11.55
CA LEU A 35 -5.25 -13.03 11.66
C LEU A 35 -4.67 -11.61 11.71
N LEU A 36 -5.25 -10.67 10.97
CA LEU A 36 -4.86 -9.25 11.05
C LEU A 36 -5.15 -8.62 12.42
N ALA A 37 -6.04 -9.20 13.23
CA ALA A 37 -6.27 -8.79 14.61
C ALA A 37 -5.01 -8.87 15.49
N TYR A 38 -4.02 -9.68 15.10
CA TYR A 38 -2.74 -9.75 15.79
C TYR A 38 -1.79 -8.66 15.26
N PRO A 39 -1.43 -7.64 16.06
CA PRO A 39 -0.68 -6.47 15.59
C PRO A 39 0.69 -6.82 14.98
N LYS A 40 1.40 -7.77 15.59
CA LYS A 40 2.69 -8.27 15.07
C LYS A 40 2.55 -8.93 13.69
N LEU A 41 1.45 -9.66 13.47
CA LEU A 41 1.20 -10.33 12.20
C LEU A 41 0.75 -9.33 11.13
N CYS A 42 -0.05 -8.33 11.51
CA CYS A 42 -0.42 -7.21 10.64
C CYS A 42 0.82 -6.42 10.18
N ALA A 43 1.72 -6.06 11.11
CA ALA A 43 2.95 -5.36 10.79
C ALA A 43 3.88 -6.20 9.89
N ALA A 44 4.05 -7.49 10.18
CA ALA A 44 4.83 -8.39 9.33
C ALA A 44 4.22 -8.55 7.93
N TYR A 45 2.88 -8.63 7.85
CA TYR A 45 2.14 -8.69 6.58
C TYR A 45 2.37 -7.43 5.74
N LEU A 46 2.18 -6.25 6.34
CA LEU A 46 2.37 -4.96 5.66
C LEU A 46 3.83 -4.74 5.26
N GLY A 47 4.78 -5.08 6.13
CA GLY A 47 6.21 -5.03 5.83
C GLY A 47 6.59 -5.93 4.65
N LEU A 48 6.04 -7.13 4.57
CA LEU A 48 6.26 -8.03 3.43
C LEU A 48 5.68 -7.45 2.13
N VAL A 49 4.49 -6.86 2.18
CA VAL A 49 3.90 -6.18 1.01
C VAL A 49 4.75 -4.99 0.57
N SER A 50 5.24 -4.17 1.52
CA SER A 50 6.14 -3.06 1.20
C SER A 50 7.41 -3.56 0.51
N ALA A 51 8.05 -4.59 1.06
CA ALA A 51 9.26 -5.20 0.47
C ALA A 51 9.01 -5.77 -0.93
N LEU A 52 7.83 -6.35 -1.18
CA LEU A 52 7.45 -6.80 -2.52
C LEU A 52 7.27 -5.64 -3.50
N LEU A 53 6.64 -4.54 -3.05
CA LEU A 53 6.52 -3.32 -3.84
C LEU A 53 7.92 -2.74 -4.16
N ASP A 54 8.89 -2.88 -3.24
CA ASP A 54 10.28 -2.42 -3.42
C ASP A 54 11.01 -3.25 -4.48
N ALA A 55 10.90 -4.57 -4.38
CA ALA A 55 11.59 -5.49 -5.28
C ALA A 55 10.98 -5.52 -6.70
N HIS A 56 9.65 -5.40 -6.82
CA HIS A 56 8.93 -5.61 -8.09
C HIS A 56 7.79 -4.61 -8.32
N PRO A 57 8.07 -3.32 -8.54
CA PRO A 57 7.05 -2.26 -8.64
C PRO A 57 6.05 -2.48 -9.79
N ARG A 58 6.50 -3.05 -10.92
CA ARG A 58 5.62 -3.33 -12.08
C ARG A 58 4.60 -4.44 -11.82
N ARG A 59 5.01 -5.52 -11.14
CA ARG A 59 4.09 -6.63 -10.77
C ARG A 59 3.21 -6.26 -9.59
N ALA A 60 3.75 -5.47 -8.67
CA ALA A 60 3.05 -5.06 -7.46
C ALA A 60 1.95 -4.02 -7.69
N LEU A 61 1.88 -3.37 -8.86
CA LEU A 61 0.71 -2.59 -9.27
C LEU A 61 -0.27 -3.40 -10.13
N GLY A 62 0.16 -4.54 -10.66
CA GLY A 62 -0.67 -5.57 -11.27
C GLY A 62 -1.35 -6.50 -10.26
N LEU A 63 -1.72 -6.00 -9.07
CA LEU A 63 -2.25 -6.85 -7.99
C LEU A 63 -3.48 -7.64 -8.46
N SER A 64 -3.47 -8.94 -8.19
CA SER A 64 -4.69 -9.74 -8.28
C SER A 64 -5.80 -9.15 -7.39
N PRO A 65 -7.09 -9.27 -7.77
CA PRO A 65 -8.20 -8.71 -6.99
C PRO A 65 -8.23 -9.19 -5.54
N SER A 66 -7.85 -10.45 -5.32
CA SER A 66 -7.73 -11.08 -4.00
C SER A 66 -6.65 -10.43 -3.14
N LEU A 67 -5.48 -10.14 -3.73
CA LEU A 67 -4.38 -9.49 -3.04
C LEU A 67 -4.69 -8.02 -2.73
N ALA A 68 -5.30 -7.29 -3.68
CA ALA A 68 -5.77 -5.93 -3.44
C ALA A 68 -6.82 -5.88 -2.32
N ALA A 69 -7.75 -6.83 -2.26
CA ALA A 69 -8.74 -6.90 -1.19
C ALA A 69 -8.12 -7.17 0.18
N ALA A 70 -7.14 -8.08 0.26
CA ALA A 70 -6.42 -8.36 1.50
C ALA A 70 -5.56 -7.17 1.95
N LEU A 71 -4.88 -6.51 1.02
CA LEU A 71 -4.09 -5.31 1.28
C LEU A 71 -4.96 -4.17 1.79
N ARG A 72 -6.11 -3.91 1.15
CA ARG A 72 -7.08 -2.94 1.62
C ARG A 72 -7.52 -3.24 3.05
N ALA A 73 -7.91 -4.49 3.35
CA ALA A 73 -8.32 -4.88 4.70
C ALA A 73 -7.21 -4.68 5.74
N GLY A 74 -5.96 -5.01 5.40
CA GLY A 74 -4.79 -4.80 6.25
C GLY A 74 -4.52 -3.31 6.52
N LEU A 75 -4.57 -2.48 5.49
CA LEU A 75 -4.35 -1.03 5.61
C LEU A 75 -5.50 -0.34 6.36
N GLU A 76 -6.76 -0.68 6.05
CA GLU A 76 -7.93 -0.15 6.77
C GLU A 76 -7.87 -0.49 8.27
N TYR A 77 -7.45 -1.70 8.60
CA TYR A 77 -7.28 -2.14 9.98
C TYR A 77 -6.10 -1.42 10.65
N GLY A 78 -4.95 -1.38 9.97
CA GLY A 78 -3.72 -0.79 10.50
C GLY A 78 -3.82 0.71 10.75
N ILE A 79 -4.39 1.48 9.81
CA ILE A 79 -4.57 2.94 9.93
C ILE A 79 -5.43 3.31 11.14
N CYS A 80 -6.38 2.45 11.52
CA CYS A 80 -7.28 2.68 12.66
C CYS A 80 -6.80 1.97 13.94
N HIS A 81 -5.59 1.41 13.94
CA HIS A 81 -5.10 0.63 15.06
C HIS A 81 -4.74 1.53 16.24
N HIS A 82 -5.04 1.07 17.46
CA HIS A 82 -4.74 1.80 18.69
C HIS A 82 -3.24 1.85 19.01
N GLU A 83 -2.46 0.94 18.43
CA GLU A 83 -1.02 0.87 18.59
C GLU A 83 -0.33 1.72 17.54
N ALA A 84 0.43 2.73 17.97
CA ALA A 84 1.12 3.69 17.10
C ALA A 84 2.02 3.00 16.05
N SER A 85 2.76 1.96 16.46
CA SER A 85 3.66 1.20 15.58
C SER A 85 2.94 0.58 14.38
N VAL A 86 1.78 -0.04 14.62
CA VAL A 86 0.96 -0.68 13.58
C VAL A 86 0.37 0.36 12.65
N SER A 87 -0.15 1.46 13.22
CA SER A 87 -0.66 2.57 12.44
C SER A 87 0.44 3.22 11.60
N GLN A 88 1.65 3.35 12.14
CA GLN A 88 2.80 3.90 11.44
C GLN A 88 3.16 3.04 10.25
N THR A 89 3.34 1.72 10.45
CA THR A 89 3.67 0.79 9.37
C THR A 89 2.60 0.79 8.28
N ALA A 90 1.31 0.90 8.65
CA ALA A 90 0.23 0.98 7.67
C ALA A 90 0.29 2.26 6.85
N LEU A 91 0.55 3.41 7.48
CA LEU A 91 0.67 4.70 6.80
C LEU A 91 1.92 4.78 5.92
N GLU A 92 3.06 4.24 6.36
CA GLU A 92 4.29 4.14 5.57
C GLU A 92 4.09 3.23 4.35
N THR A 93 3.42 2.10 4.52
CA THR A 93 3.09 1.19 3.41
C THR A 93 2.15 1.87 2.41
N LEU A 94 1.15 2.61 2.90
CA LEU A 94 0.24 3.41 2.07
C LEU A 94 0.99 4.50 1.29
N TYR A 95 1.89 5.23 1.96
CA TYR A 95 2.75 6.22 1.33
C TYR A 95 3.54 5.63 0.18
N GLU A 96 4.22 4.50 0.41
CA GLU A 96 5.06 3.88 -0.60
C GLU A 96 4.22 3.37 -1.79
N LEU A 97 3.05 2.80 -1.54
CA LEU A 97 2.14 2.34 -2.58
C LEU A 97 1.62 3.51 -3.43
N ALA A 98 1.18 4.59 -2.79
CA ALA A 98 0.70 5.79 -3.47
C ALA A 98 1.83 6.49 -4.26
N ARG A 99 3.01 6.64 -3.66
CA ARG A 99 4.18 7.24 -4.32
C ARG A 99 4.57 6.45 -5.56
N ARG A 100 4.61 5.12 -5.47
CA ARG A 100 4.92 4.25 -6.62
C ARG A 100 3.87 4.37 -7.71
N TYR A 101 2.59 4.33 -7.35
CA TYR A 101 1.50 4.51 -8.30
C TYR A 101 1.60 5.87 -9.02
N ALA A 102 1.97 6.94 -8.32
CA ALA A 102 2.19 8.26 -8.91
C ALA A 102 3.40 8.30 -9.86
N LEU A 103 4.52 7.66 -9.48
CA LEU A 103 5.78 7.66 -10.22
C LEU A 103 5.78 6.75 -11.46
N LEU A 104 4.84 5.82 -11.59
CA LEU A 104 4.71 5.07 -12.84
C LEU A 104 4.09 5.96 -13.94
N GLU A 105 4.98 6.44 -14.82
CA GLU A 105 4.62 7.00 -16.11
C GLU A 105 4.34 5.87 -17.12
N GLY A 106 3.10 5.80 -17.60
CA GLY A 106 2.70 4.85 -18.66
C GLY A 106 1.42 4.07 -18.39
N SER A 107 0.48 4.15 -19.34
CA SER A 107 -0.85 3.49 -19.40
C SER A 107 -0.84 1.99 -19.09
N LEU A 108 0.28 1.29 -19.30
CA LEU A 108 0.36 -0.17 -19.22
C LEU A 108 0.43 -0.75 -17.79
N SER A 109 0.51 0.10 -16.75
CA SER A 109 0.77 -0.38 -15.37
C SER A 109 -0.17 0.17 -14.29
N ARG A 110 -1.03 1.16 -14.61
CA ARG A 110 -2.07 1.62 -13.68
C ARG A 110 -3.26 0.69 -13.79
N THR A 111 -3.33 -0.28 -12.88
CA THR A 111 -4.53 -1.11 -12.81
C THR A 111 -5.67 -0.32 -12.17
N GLU A 112 -6.86 -0.49 -12.70
CA GLU A 112 -8.08 0.08 -12.14
C GLU A 112 -8.28 -0.36 -10.67
N GLY A 113 -7.89 -1.59 -10.35
CA GLY A 113 -7.95 -2.14 -8.99
C GLY A 113 -7.06 -1.40 -7.98
N THR A 114 -5.83 -1.01 -8.36
CA THR A 114 -4.95 -0.22 -7.47
C THR A 114 -5.44 1.21 -7.33
N ALA A 115 -5.96 1.81 -8.41
CA ALA A 115 -6.59 3.13 -8.35
C ALA A 115 -7.77 3.15 -7.38
N GLN A 116 -8.65 2.15 -7.46
CA GLN A 116 -9.83 2.05 -6.58
C GLN A 116 -9.44 1.75 -5.13
N LEU A 117 -8.40 0.96 -4.90
CA LEU A 117 -7.83 0.74 -3.57
C LEU A 117 -7.33 2.06 -2.97
N LEU A 118 -6.49 2.81 -3.69
CA LEU A 118 -5.96 4.10 -3.24
C LEU A 118 -7.08 5.10 -2.94
N ALA A 119 -8.07 5.17 -3.82
CA ALA A 119 -9.28 5.97 -3.61
C ALA A 119 -10.01 5.63 -2.31
N SER A 120 -10.24 4.34 -2.04
CA SER A 120 -10.93 3.91 -0.81
C SER A 120 -10.12 4.22 0.46
N LEU A 121 -8.79 4.10 0.38
CA LEU A 121 -7.90 4.41 1.50
C LEU A 121 -7.76 5.92 1.71
N PHE A 122 -7.84 6.72 0.65
CA PHE A 122 -7.92 8.17 0.75
C PHE A 122 -9.17 8.60 1.52
N ASP A 123 -10.35 8.13 1.12
CA ASP A 123 -11.61 8.46 1.80
C ASP A 123 -11.53 8.07 3.29
N ARG A 124 -10.92 6.90 3.58
CA ARG A 124 -10.73 6.42 4.95
C ARG A 124 -9.77 7.31 5.74
N LEU A 125 -8.59 7.62 5.21
CA LEU A 125 -7.56 8.42 5.87
C LEU A 125 -8.08 9.83 6.18
N VAL A 126 -8.71 10.46 5.18
CA VAL A 126 -9.37 11.76 5.32
C VAL A 126 -10.40 11.73 6.44
N LEU A 127 -11.28 10.73 6.46
CA LEU A 127 -12.28 10.60 7.52
C LEU A 127 -11.64 10.45 8.90
N GLN A 128 -10.57 9.66 9.03
CA GLN A 128 -9.87 9.51 10.31
C GLN A 128 -9.17 10.80 10.76
N LEU A 129 -8.59 11.56 9.83
CA LEU A 129 -7.97 12.87 10.10
C LEU A 129 -9.02 13.88 10.57
N PHE A 130 -10.13 14.04 9.85
CA PHE A 130 -11.23 14.94 10.24
C PHE A 130 -11.90 14.53 11.55
N SER A 131 -11.91 13.24 11.87
CA SER A 131 -12.49 12.72 13.11
C SER A 131 -11.52 12.76 14.30
N CYS A 132 -10.28 13.23 14.13
CA CYS A 132 -9.21 13.16 15.14
C CYS A 132 -9.01 11.75 15.73
N ARG A 133 -9.17 10.72 14.89
CA ARG A 133 -9.10 9.30 15.31
C ARG A 133 -7.75 8.63 15.04
N LEU A 134 -6.84 9.31 14.35
CA LEU A 134 -5.46 8.84 14.25
C LEU A 134 -4.75 8.99 15.60
N HIS A 135 -3.86 8.05 15.87
CA HIS A 135 -2.96 8.15 17.01
C HIS A 135 -2.05 9.40 16.84
N PRO A 136 -1.85 10.23 17.87
CA PRO A 136 -1.14 11.50 17.74
C PRO A 136 0.31 11.34 17.24
N ASP A 137 1.01 10.30 17.71
CA ASP A 137 2.41 10.03 17.34
C ASP A 137 2.64 9.65 15.87
N VAL A 138 1.57 9.40 15.10
CA VAL A 138 1.66 9.06 13.66
C VAL A 138 1.12 10.15 12.75
N LEU A 139 0.59 11.24 13.32
CA LEU A 139 0.18 12.42 12.54
C LEU A 139 1.36 12.99 11.77
N ASP A 140 2.52 13.09 12.41
CA ASP A 140 3.77 13.55 11.81
C ASP A 140 4.90 12.53 12.06
N PRO A 141 5.62 12.02 11.03
CA PRO A 141 5.51 12.35 9.60
C PRO A 141 4.64 11.38 8.77
N ALA A 142 4.17 10.27 9.35
CA ALA A 142 3.62 9.15 8.58
C ALA A 142 2.30 9.50 7.88
N ALA A 143 1.33 10.07 8.59
CA ALA A 143 0.04 10.45 8.02
C ALA A 143 0.16 11.59 6.99
N GLY A 144 1.00 12.60 7.29
CA GLY A 144 1.28 13.70 6.36
C GLY A 144 1.87 13.21 5.03
N ASN A 145 2.89 12.35 5.08
CA ASN A 145 3.50 11.76 3.89
C ASN A 145 2.50 10.94 3.08
N ALA A 146 1.73 10.05 3.74
CA ALA A 146 0.72 9.23 3.10
C ALA A 146 -0.36 10.08 2.41
N LEU A 147 -0.84 11.13 3.08
CA LEU A 147 -1.81 12.06 2.52
C LEU A 147 -1.23 12.77 1.28
N LEU A 148 0.00 13.28 1.37
CA LEU A 148 0.64 13.99 0.24
C LEU A 148 0.79 13.08 -0.98
N ALA A 149 1.21 11.83 -0.79
CA ALA A 149 1.28 10.87 -1.88
C ALA A 149 -0.11 10.53 -2.45
N LEU A 150 -1.15 10.47 -1.62
CA LEU A 150 -2.52 10.27 -2.08
C LEU A 150 -3.09 11.45 -2.84
N LEU A 151 -2.77 12.69 -2.45
CA LEU A 151 -3.21 13.89 -3.17
C LEU A 151 -2.68 13.90 -4.62
N LEU A 152 -1.44 13.44 -4.82
CA LEU A 152 -0.85 13.33 -6.16
C LEU A 152 -1.53 12.26 -7.02
N THR A 153 -2.02 11.18 -6.42
CA THR A 153 -2.67 10.08 -7.16
C THR A 153 -4.17 10.27 -7.36
N CYS A 154 -4.83 10.93 -6.41
CA CYS A 154 -6.29 11.05 -6.32
C CYS A 154 -6.75 12.53 -6.36
N ALA A 155 -6.09 13.38 -7.17
CA ALA A 155 -6.35 14.82 -7.22
C ALA A 155 -7.83 15.18 -7.45
N ALA A 156 -8.51 14.52 -8.40
CA ALA A 156 -9.92 14.77 -8.67
C ALA A 156 -10.83 14.51 -7.45
N ARG A 157 -10.47 13.53 -6.63
CA ARG A 157 -11.21 13.14 -5.43
C ARG A 157 -11.01 14.16 -4.30
N TRP A 158 -9.79 14.68 -4.18
CA TRP A 158 -9.47 15.79 -3.28
C TRP A 158 -10.23 17.06 -3.66
N GLU A 159 -10.22 17.45 -4.93
CA GLU A 159 -10.97 18.65 -5.38
C GLU A 159 -12.47 18.53 -5.10
N ALA A 160 -13.05 17.34 -5.31
CA ALA A 160 -14.46 17.08 -4.97
C ALA A 160 -14.74 17.19 -3.47
N LEU A 161 -13.82 16.73 -2.62
CA LEU A 161 -13.91 16.88 -1.16
C LEU A 161 -13.78 18.34 -0.73
N VAL A 162 -12.85 19.09 -1.31
CA VAL A 162 -12.68 20.52 -1.02
C VAL A 162 -13.93 21.30 -1.42
N ALA A 163 -14.51 20.98 -2.58
CA ALA A 163 -15.77 21.58 -3.02
C ALA A 163 -16.91 21.28 -2.04
N SER A 164 -17.07 20.03 -1.59
CA SER A 164 -18.14 19.67 -0.64
C SER A 164 -18.00 20.34 0.73
N ILE A 165 -16.77 20.53 1.21
CA ILE A 165 -16.51 21.29 2.45
C ILE A 165 -16.83 22.77 2.25
N ARG A 166 -16.48 23.36 1.10
CA ARG A 166 -16.75 24.77 0.80
C ARG A 166 -18.24 25.08 0.62
N GLU A 167 -19.00 24.14 0.08
CA GLU A 167 -20.46 24.27 -0.12
C GLU A 167 -21.27 23.89 1.13
N GLY A 168 -20.69 23.09 2.03
CA GLY A 168 -21.29 22.67 3.30
C GLY A 168 -21.06 23.61 4.50
N CYS A 169 -20.29 24.69 4.31
CA CYS A 169 -20.13 25.80 5.25
C CYS A 169 -20.96 27.01 4.82
#